data_AF-A0A3N5U0Y7-F1
#
_entry.id   AF-A0A3N5U0Y7-F1
#
_cell.length_a   1.000
_cell.length_b   1.000
_cell.length_c   1.000
_cell.angle_alpha   90.00
_cell.angle_beta   90.00
_cell.angle_gamma   90.00
#
_symmetry.space_group_name_H-M   'P 1'
#
loop_
_entity.id
_entity.type
_entity.pdbx_description
1 polymer ?
#
loop_
_entity_poly.entity_id
_entity_poly.type
_entity_poly.pdbx_seq_one_letter_code
_entity_poly.pdbx_strand_id
1 'polypeptide(L)'
;MPIAAERSTPPSVCKRSMADLDTLYLRIAPARFHFLKFVLEGYDNLAILSSIDGTAGIVVLRYPSESAGDLFLLLESIAPQLADIPPVMAK
;
A
#
# COMPACT_ATOMS: atom_id res chain seq x y z
N MET A 1 -21.26 12.81 41.25
CA MET A 1 -20.97 13.86 40.24
C MET A 1 -20.11 14.91 40.94
N PRO A 2 -18.99 15.43 40.37
CA PRO A 2 -18.59 15.68 38.97
C PRO A 2 -17.58 14.63 38.43
N ILE A 3 -17.31 14.35 37.15
CA ILE A 3 -17.06 15.06 35.86
C ILE A 3 -15.73 15.83 35.72
N ALA A 4 -14.70 15.17 35.18
CA ALA A 4 -13.59 15.71 34.37
C ALA A 4 -12.80 14.49 33.82
N ALA A 5 -12.90 14.10 32.55
CA ALA A 5 -12.34 14.71 31.33
C ALA A 5 -10.87 14.32 31.07
N GLU A 6 -10.59 14.02 29.79
CA GLU A 6 -9.30 13.73 29.13
C GLU A 6 -8.69 12.34 29.37
N ARG A 7 -8.87 11.33 28.51
CA ARG A 7 -8.39 11.27 27.11
C ARG A 7 -7.04 11.94 26.91
N SER A 8 -5.99 11.39 27.50
CA SER A 8 -4.63 11.81 27.13
C SER A 8 -3.61 10.68 27.31
N THR A 9 -3.62 9.75 26.36
CA THR A 9 -2.38 9.29 25.73
C THR A 9 -2.74 8.55 24.44
N PRO A 10 -2.61 9.16 23.25
CA PRO A 10 -2.41 8.34 22.06
C PRO A 10 -1.16 7.47 22.28
N PRO A 11 -1.16 6.19 21.85
CA PRO A 11 0.08 5.44 21.82
C PRO A 11 1.05 6.22 20.94
N SER A 12 2.16 6.60 21.54
CA SER A 12 3.40 7.09 20.95
C SER A 12 3.33 7.26 19.43
N VAL A 13 3.06 8.49 18.98
CA VAL A 13 3.52 8.92 17.66
C VAL A 13 5.05 8.95 17.76
N CYS A 14 5.66 7.79 17.58
CA CYS A 14 7.10 7.62 17.49
C CYS A 14 7.55 8.41 16.27
N LYS A 15 8.16 9.57 16.53
CA LYS A 15 9.12 10.28 15.70
C LYS A 15 9.12 9.85 14.23
N ARG A 16 8.39 10.60 13.40
CA ARG A 16 8.57 10.58 11.94
C ARG A 16 10.00 11.03 11.63
N SER A 17 10.90 10.06 11.55
CA SER A 17 12.20 10.25 10.95
C SER A 17 12.01 10.43 9.45
N MET A 18 12.76 11.40 8.93
CA MET A 18 12.74 11.87 7.56
C MET A 18 13.05 10.71 6.60
N ALA A 19 12.04 10.31 5.80
CA ALA A 19 12.06 9.24 4.79
C ALA A 19 12.10 7.78 5.27
N ASP A 20 11.19 7.37 6.17
CA ASP A 20 10.88 5.94 6.33
C ASP A 20 10.04 5.46 5.13
N LEU A 21 10.72 4.81 4.19
CA LEU A 21 10.12 4.15 3.03
C LEU A 21 9.65 2.76 3.47
N ASP A 22 8.34 2.58 3.53
CA ASP A 22 7.77 1.28 3.87
C ASP A 22 7.83 0.35 2.65
N THR A 23 7.94 -0.95 2.90
CA THR A 23 8.14 -1.96 1.86
C THR A 23 7.02 -2.99 1.91
N LEU A 24 6.21 -3.04 0.85
CA LEU A 24 5.08 -3.94 0.71
C LEU A 24 5.38 -5.03 -0.30
N TYR A 25 5.29 -6.29 0.13
CA TYR A 25 5.45 -7.45 -0.74
C TYR A 25 4.08 -7.92 -1.22
N LEU A 26 3.88 -7.97 -2.53
CA LEU A 26 2.67 -8.49 -3.14
C LEU A 26 2.98 -9.67 -4.05
N ARG A 27 2.04 -10.61 -4.06
CA ARG A 27 2.07 -11.75 -4.96
C ARG A 27 0.97 -11.56 -6.00
N ILE A 28 1.37 -11.45 -7.26
CA ILE A 28 0.49 -11.14 -8.38
C ILE A 28 0.76 -12.09 -9.55
N ALA A 29 -0.18 -12.22 -10.47
CA ALA A 29 0.12 -12.94 -11.71
C ALA A 29 1.20 -12.17 -12.50
N PRO A 30 2.27 -12.83 -12.99
CA PRO A 30 3.37 -12.15 -13.70
C PRO A 30 2.90 -11.40 -14.95
N ALA A 31 1.82 -11.86 -15.59
CA ALA A 31 1.17 -11.16 -16.70
C ALA A 31 0.63 -9.75 -16.34
N ARG A 32 0.32 -9.52 -15.06
CA ARG A 32 -0.25 -8.25 -14.55
C ARG A 32 0.81 -7.32 -13.95
N PHE A 33 2.07 -7.76 -13.87
CA PHE A 33 3.19 -6.92 -13.43
C PHE A 33 3.36 -5.68 -14.29
N HIS A 34 3.32 -5.85 -15.62
CA HIS A 34 3.43 -4.74 -16.56
C HIS A 34 2.30 -3.72 -16.39
N PHE A 35 1.09 -4.17 -16.07
CA PHE A 35 -0.06 -3.30 -15.80
C PHE A 35 0.16 -2.49 -14.53
N LEU A 36 0.51 -3.16 -13.42
CA LEU A 36 0.77 -2.49 -12.15
C LEU A 36 1.89 -1.44 -12.28
N LYS A 37 2.99 -1.79 -12.97
CA LYS A 37 4.09 -0.87 -13.25
C LYS A 37 3.61 0.35 -14.03
N PHE A 38 2.84 0.14 -15.10
CA PHE A 38 2.32 1.22 -15.93
C PHE A 38 1.42 2.17 -15.15
N VAL A 39 0.54 1.64 -14.29
CA VAL A 39 -0.30 2.45 -13.41
C VAL A 39 0.58 3.27 -12.48
N LEU A 40 1.55 2.65 -11.80
CA LEU A 40 2.47 3.35 -10.89
C LEU A 40 3.34 4.42 -11.57
N GLU A 41 3.73 4.22 -12.83
CA GLU A 41 4.46 5.23 -13.61
C GLU A 41 3.55 6.39 -14.08
N GLY A 42 2.24 6.12 -14.24
CA GLY A 42 1.24 7.15 -14.56
C GLY A 42 0.82 8.00 -13.34
N TYR A 43 0.97 7.47 -12.13
CA TYR A 43 0.82 8.23 -10.89
C TYR A 43 2.16 8.88 -10.50
N ASP A 44 2.13 10.10 -9.98
CA ASP A 44 3.32 10.91 -9.67
C ASP A 44 4.21 10.25 -8.59
N ASN A 45 5.07 9.32 -9.01
CA ASN A 45 6.03 8.58 -8.17
C ASN A 45 5.44 8.08 -6.83
N LEU A 46 4.19 7.63 -6.81
CA LEU A 46 3.49 7.21 -5.58
C LEU A 46 4.24 6.10 -4.83
N ALA A 47 4.81 5.16 -5.58
CA ALA A 47 5.68 4.13 -5.06
C ALA A 47 6.62 3.59 -6.14
N ILE A 48 7.70 2.98 -5.72
CA ILE A 48 8.66 2.28 -6.58
C ILE A 48 8.27 0.80 -6.62
N LEU A 49 7.87 0.33 -7.79
CA LEU A 49 7.67 -1.09 -8.05
C LEU A 49 9.00 -1.77 -8.39
N SER A 50 9.29 -2.91 -7.77
CA SER A 50 10.39 -3.80 -8.12
C SER A 50 9.89 -5.24 -8.20
N SER A 51 10.28 -5.96 -9.25
CA SER A 51 10.04 -7.40 -9.34
C SER A 51 11.16 -8.12 -8.60
N ILE A 52 10.82 -8.95 -7.61
CA ILE A 52 11.79 -9.84 -6.97
C ILE A 52 11.97 -11.07 -7.87
N ASP A 53 10.86 -11.62 -8.37
CA ASP A 53 10.87 -12.89 -9.09
C ASP A 53 9.74 -12.93 -10.14
N GLY A 54 10.14 -12.84 -11.42
CA GLY A 54 9.22 -12.86 -12.55
C GLY A 54 8.58 -14.22 -12.81
N THR A 55 9.15 -15.30 -12.28
CA THR A 55 8.61 -16.66 -12.41
C THR A 55 7.61 -16.97 -11.29
N ALA A 56 7.87 -16.48 -10.07
CA ALA A 56 6.93 -16.61 -8.95
C ALA A 56 5.84 -15.53 -8.91
N GLY A 57 5.99 -14.44 -9.67
CA GLY A 57 5.06 -13.30 -9.68
C GLY A 57 5.13 -12.47 -8.39
N ILE A 58 6.31 -12.40 -7.78
CA ILE A 58 6.51 -11.68 -6.51
C ILE A 58 7.07 -10.30 -6.80
N VAL A 59 6.38 -9.28 -6.30
CA VAL A 59 6.72 -7.89 -6.49
C VAL A 59 6.84 -7.21 -5.14
N VAL A 60 7.71 -6.20 -5.08
CA VAL A 60 7.91 -5.37 -3.92
C VAL A 60 7.61 -3.93 -4.32
N LEU A 61 6.75 -3.27 -3.55
CA LEU A 61 6.53 -1.83 -3.62
C LEU A 61 7.26 -1.16 -2.48
N ARG A 62 7.92 -0.04 -2.78
CA ARG A 62 8.48 0.86 -1.77
C ARG A 62 7.81 2.21 -1.87
N TYR A 63 7.25 2.70 -0.77
CA TYR A 63 6.50 3.94 -0.77
C TYR A 63 6.79 4.78 0.46
N PRO A 64 6.79 6.11 0.34
CA PRO A 64 6.87 6.97 1.51
C PRO A 64 5.58 6.86 2.31
N SER A 65 5.71 6.90 3.64
CA SER A 65 4.56 6.86 4.55
C SER A 65 3.51 7.95 4.28
N GLU A 66 3.91 9.06 3.65
CA GLU A 66 3.01 10.16 3.26
C GLU A 66 2.10 9.80 2.08
N SER A 67 2.56 8.98 1.14
CA SER A 67 1.76 8.52 0.00
C SER A 67 1.08 7.18 0.25
N ALA A 68 1.24 6.62 1.46
CA ALA A 68 0.63 5.35 1.85
C ALA A 68 -0.88 5.35 1.60
N GLY A 69 -1.59 6.40 2.02
CA GLY A 69 -3.06 6.50 1.88
C GLY A 69 -3.51 6.37 0.43
N ASP A 70 -2.94 7.20 -0.46
CA ASP A 70 -3.23 7.17 -1.90
C ASP A 70 -2.81 5.85 -2.54
N LEU A 71 -1.65 5.31 -2.15
CA LEU A 71 -1.17 4.03 -2.65
C LEU A 71 -2.13 2.89 -2.28
N PHE A 72 -2.57 2.81 -1.02
CA PHE A 72 -3.50 1.79 -0.55
C PHE A 72 -4.86 1.91 -1.24
N LEU A 73 -5.37 3.13 -1.44
CA LEU A 73 -6.59 3.38 -2.21
C LEU A 73 -6.48 2.90 -3.66
N LEU A 74 -5.36 3.22 -4.31
CA LEU A 74 -5.06 2.75 -5.66
C LEU A 74 -4.95 1.22 -5.69
N LEU A 75 -4.23 0.64 -4.73
CA LEU A 75 -4.06 -0.80 -4.59
C LEU A 75 -5.40 -1.49 -4.38
N GLU A 76 -6.30 -0.98 -3.54
CA GLU A 76 -7.65 -1.54 -3.36
C GLU A 76 -8.47 -1.49 -4.65
N SER A 77 -8.37 -0.40 -5.41
CA SER A 77 -9.10 -0.24 -6.67
C SER A 77 -8.62 -1.22 -7.76
N ILE A 78 -7.32 -1.51 -7.80
CA ILE A 78 -6.72 -2.44 -8.79
C ILE A 78 -6.53 -3.86 -8.26
N ALA A 79 -6.60 -4.09 -6.95
CA ALA A 79 -6.49 -5.40 -6.30
C ALA A 79 -7.41 -6.47 -6.91
N PRO A 80 -8.71 -6.21 -7.17
CA PRO A 80 -9.58 -7.20 -7.82
C PRO A 80 -9.17 -7.52 -9.27
N GLN A 81 -8.45 -6.60 -9.92
CA GLN A 81 -7.90 -6.81 -11.26
C GLN A 81 -6.52 -7.46 -11.23
N LEU A 82 -5.85 -7.47 -10.07
CA LEU A 82 -4.45 -7.88 -9.90
C LEU A 82 -4.36 -9.28 -9.32
N ALA A 83 -5.09 -9.53 -8.24
CA ALA A 83 -5.26 -10.85 -7.66
C ALA A 83 -6.61 -11.41 -8.13
N ASP A 84 -6.64 -12.70 -8.48
CA ASP A 84 -7.87 -13.44 -8.79
C ASP A 84 -8.66 -13.72 -7.50
N ILE A 85 -8.84 -12.70 -6.67
CA ILE A 85 -9.70 -12.76 -5.49
C ILE A 85 -11.09 -12.38 -5.98
N PRO A 86 -12.07 -13.30 -5.96
CA PRO A 86 -13.45 -12.91 -6.21
C PRO A 86 -13.82 -11.82 -5.20
N PRO A 87 -14.57 -10.78 -5.62
CA PRO A 87 -14.93 -9.68 -4.75
C PRO A 87 -15.64 -10.24 -3.51
N VAL A 88 -15.02 -10.09 -2.33
CA VAL A 88 -15.71 -10.35 -1.07
C VAL A 88 -16.75 -9.24 -0.96
N MET A 89 -18.00 -9.60 -1.17
CA MET A 89 -19.14 -8.70 -1.11
C MET A 89 -19.10 -7.90 0.18
N ALA A 90 -18.99 -6.58 0.03
CA ALA A 90 -19.27 -5.60 1.06
C ALA A 90 -20.65 -5.87 1.68
N LYS A 91 -20.73 -5.75 3.01
CA LYS A 91 -21.97 -5.79 3.77
C LYS A 91 -22.19 -4.46 4.46
#